data_AF-A0A537J376-F1
#
_entry.id   AF-A0A537J376-F1
#
_cell.length_a   1.000
_cell.length_b   1.000
_cell.length_c   1.000
_cell.angle_alpha   90.00
_cell.angle_beta   90.00
_cell.angle_gamma   90.00
#
_symmetry.space_group_name_H-M   'P 1'
#
loop_
_entity.id
_entity.type
_entity.pdbx_description
1 polymer ?
#
loop_
_entity_poly.entity_id
_entity_poly.type
_entity_poly.pdbx_seq_one_letter_code
_entity_poly.pdbx_strand_id
1 'polypeptide(L)'
;MDAFLRGLPKAELHIHIEGALEPELMFTLAARNGVALPFRSVEEVRRAYVFQNLQSFLDIYYAGCRVLLREQDFYDLTWGYLQRSAAQNVRHAEIFFDPQSHTDRGVPFEVVVSGIHRALTDGGRSLGISSKLILCFLRHQSAEAAMETFRQALPFKERIAGVGLDSSEVGHPPEKFRAVFDAARAEGFLTVAHAGEEGPPEYIW
;
A
#
# COMPACT_ATOMS: atom_id res chain seq x y z
N MET A 1 24.94 11.14 -15.50
CA MET A 1 24.46 10.91 -14.13
C MET A 1 23.28 9.94 -14.15
N ASP A 2 22.24 10.22 -14.93
CA ASP A 2 20.96 9.48 -14.94
C ASP A 2 21.08 7.99 -15.27
N ALA A 3 21.86 7.64 -16.31
CA ALA A 3 22.06 6.24 -16.69
C ALA A 3 22.78 5.44 -15.59
N PHE A 4 23.72 6.06 -14.88
CA PHE A 4 24.42 5.45 -13.75
C PHE A 4 23.44 5.20 -12.58
N LEU A 5 22.68 6.21 -12.17
CA LEU A 5 21.69 6.09 -11.09
C LEU A 5 20.61 5.04 -11.42
N ARG A 6 20.08 5.04 -12.65
CA ARG A 6 19.12 4.02 -13.09
C ARG A 6 19.74 2.63 -13.14
N GLY A 7 21.01 2.51 -13.51
CA GLY A 7 21.74 1.24 -13.60
C GLY A 7 22.14 0.60 -12.26
N LEU A 8 22.07 1.32 -11.13
CA LEU A 8 22.37 0.73 -9.82
C LEU A 8 21.30 -0.30 -9.41
N PRO A 9 21.65 -1.48 -8.88
CA PRO A 9 20.67 -2.38 -8.28
C PRO A 9 20.11 -1.77 -7.00
N LYS A 10 18.79 -1.79 -6.84
CA LYS A 10 18.10 -1.13 -5.70
C LYS A 10 17.19 -2.12 -4.97
N ALA A 11 17.01 -1.89 -3.68
CA ALA A 11 15.90 -2.42 -2.92
C ALA A 11 14.97 -1.25 -2.57
N GLU A 12 13.68 -1.41 -2.80
CA GLU A 12 12.66 -0.44 -2.39
C GLU A 12 11.94 -1.02 -1.18
N LEU A 13 12.16 -0.43 -0.01
CA LEU A 13 11.72 -0.99 1.28
C LEU A 13 10.57 -0.20 1.91
N HIS A 14 10.08 0.81 1.18
CA HIS A 14 9.03 1.69 1.62
C HIS A 14 8.25 2.15 0.39
N ILE A 15 7.17 1.43 0.07
CA ILE A 15 6.27 1.78 -1.01
C ILE A 15 4.86 1.30 -0.69
N HIS A 16 3.90 2.22 -0.74
CA HIS A 16 2.47 1.91 -0.64
C HIS A 16 1.94 1.55 -2.02
N ILE A 17 1.35 0.36 -2.16
CA ILE A 17 0.96 -0.14 -3.48
C ILE A 17 -0.15 0.70 -4.12
N GLU A 18 -1.06 1.19 -3.30
CA GLU A 18 -2.12 2.12 -3.68
C GLU A 18 -1.54 3.47 -4.16
N GLY A 19 -0.39 3.88 -3.63
CA GLY A 19 0.35 5.06 -4.04
C GLY A 19 1.01 4.92 -5.42
N ALA A 20 1.12 3.69 -5.93
CA ALA A 20 1.60 3.41 -7.28
C ALA A 20 0.48 3.44 -8.35
N LEU A 21 -0.75 3.81 -7.98
CA LEU A 21 -1.87 3.90 -8.91
C LEU A 21 -1.69 5.08 -9.87
N GLU A 22 -1.18 4.79 -11.06
CA GLU A 22 -1.06 5.76 -12.13
C GLU A 22 -2.43 6.26 -12.61
N PRO A 23 -2.58 7.56 -12.94
CA PRO A 23 -3.84 8.12 -13.43
C PRO A 23 -4.47 7.36 -14.59
N GLU A 24 -3.67 6.88 -15.55
CA GLU A 24 -4.14 6.10 -16.71
C GLU A 24 -4.79 4.78 -16.26
N LEU A 25 -4.17 4.10 -15.30
CA LEU A 25 -4.74 2.88 -14.72
C LEU A 25 -6.00 3.21 -13.93
N MET A 26 -6.00 4.30 -13.15
CA MET A 26 -7.20 4.74 -12.41
C MET A 26 -8.41 4.92 -13.34
N PHE A 27 -8.26 5.59 -14.49
CA PHE A 27 -9.34 5.73 -15.48
C PHE A 27 -9.74 4.40 -16.12
N THR A 28 -8.78 3.53 -16.41
CA THR A 28 -9.03 2.18 -16.95
C THR A 28 -9.88 1.35 -15.99
N LEU A 29 -9.53 1.34 -14.71
CA LEU A 29 -10.25 0.62 -13.66
C LEU A 29 -11.62 1.24 -13.37
N ALA A 30 -11.72 2.58 -13.37
CA ALA A 30 -12.99 3.28 -13.21
C ALA A 30 -13.99 2.88 -14.30
N ALA A 31 -13.55 2.85 -15.57
CA ALA A 31 -14.36 2.40 -16.69
C ALA A 31 -14.76 0.92 -16.55
N ARG A 32 -13.80 0.05 -16.20
CA ARG A 32 -14.04 -1.40 -16.00
C ARG A 32 -15.07 -1.71 -14.90
N ASN A 33 -15.11 -0.87 -13.88
CA ASN A 33 -15.92 -1.08 -12.69
C ASN A 33 -17.17 -0.19 -12.62
N GLY A 34 -17.38 0.72 -13.59
CA GLY A 34 -18.49 1.65 -13.58
C GLY A 34 -18.44 2.67 -12.44
N VAL A 35 -17.24 3.04 -11.99
CA VAL A 35 -17.03 4.01 -10.91
C VAL A 35 -16.89 5.41 -11.52
N ALA A 36 -17.71 6.36 -11.07
CA ALA A 36 -17.55 7.76 -11.44
C ALA A 36 -16.36 8.39 -10.69
N LEU A 37 -15.42 8.96 -11.44
CA LEU A 37 -14.30 9.72 -10.89
C LEU A 37 -14.68 11.20 -10.68
N PRO A 38 -14.13 11.87 -9.65
CA PRO A 38 -14.28 13.31 -9.48
C PRO A 38 -13.42 14.13 -10.46
N PHE A 39 -12.69 13.48 -11.36
CA PHE A 39 -11.81 14.07 -12.36
C PHE A 39 -12.32 13.75 -13.77
N ARG A 40 -12.21 14.70 -14.69
CA ARG A 40 -12.67 14.58 -16.08
C ARG A 40 -11.62 13.99 -17.01
N SER A 41 -10.34 14.08 -16.67
CA SER A 41 -9.25 13.49 -17.45
C SER A 41 -8.02 13.15 -16.61
N VAL A 42 -7.11 12.37 -17.20
CA VAL A 42 -5.79 12.04 -16.64
C VAL A 42 -5.00 13.31 -16.30
N GLU A 43 -5.04 14.32 -17.17
CA GLU A 43 -4.35 15.59 -16.97
C GLU A 43 -4.90 16.37 -15.77
N GLU A 44 -6.20 16.27 -15.49
CA GLU A 44 -6.80 16.89 -14.31
C GLU A 44 -6.28 16.25 -13.02
N VAL A 45 -6.15 14.91 -13.00
CA VAL A 45 -5.54 14.19 -11.87
C VAL A 45 -4.08 14.62 -11.68
N ARG A 46 -3.30 14.67 -12.77
CA ARG A 46 -1.89 15.09 -12.72
C ARG A 46 -1.73 16.52 -12.22
N ARG A 47 -2.65 17.43 -12.54
CA ARG A 47 -2.69 18.79 -11.99
C ARG A 47 -3.09 18.84 -10.52
N ALA A 48 -3.86 17.86 -10.05
CA ALA A 48 -4.25 17.74 -8.65
C ALA A 48 -3.12 17.18 -7.76
N TYR A 49 -2.04 16.63 -8.33
CA TYR A 49 -0.86 16.15 -7.60
C TYR A 49 0.04 17.31 -7.13
N VAL A 50 -0.55 18.29 -6.46
CA VAL A 50 0.13 19.40 -5.78
C VAL A 50 -0.40 19.44 -4.36
N PHE A 51 0.39 18.92 -3.43
CA PHE A 51 -0.03 18.67 -2.05
C PHE A 51 0.55 19.74 -1.11
N GLN A 52 -0.25 20.18 -0.14
CA GLN A 52 0.17 21.15 0.89
C GLN A 52 0.64 20.47 2.17
N ASN A 53 0.15 19.26 2.43
CA ASN A 53 0.44 18.43 3.60
C ASN A 53 0.00 16.98 3.32
N LEU A 54 0.29 16.06 4.24
CA LEU A 54 -0.09 14.64 4.14
C LEU A 54 -1.60 14.46 3.90
N GLN A 55 -2.46 15.23 4.59
CA GLN A 55 -3.91 15.10 4.45
C GLN A 55 -4.38 15.39 3.02
N SER A 56 -3.87 16.46 2.39
CA SER A 56 -4.24 16.80 1.00
C SER A 56 -3.82 15.74 -0.01
N PHE A 57 -2.76 14.96 0.28
CA PHE A 57 -2.37 13.79 -0.50
C PHE A 57 -3.33 12.62 -0.27
N LEU A 58 -3.62 12.32 1.01
CA LEU A 58 -4.49 11.20 1.39
C LEU A 58 -5.89 11.31 0.79
N ASP A 59 -6.43 12.51 0.64
CA ASP A 59 -7.75 12.72 0.02
C ASP A 59 -7.81 12.22 -1.43
N ILE A 60 -6.74 12.45 -2.21
CA ILE A 60 -6.63 11.98 -3.60
C ILE A 60 -6.29 10.48 -3.64
N TYR A 61 -5.43 10.03 -2.75
CA TYR A 61 -5.08 8.62 -2.58
C TYR A 61 -6.31 7.74 -2.32
N TYR A 62 -7.16 8.13 -1.36
CA TYR A 62 -8.38 7.40 -1.02
C TYR A 62 -9.42 7.50 -2.14
N ALA A 63 -9.47 8.60 -2.90
CA ALA A 63 -10.28 8.68 -4.12
C ALA A 63 -9.80 7.67 -5.17
N GLY A 64 -8.48 7.49 -5.33
CA GLY A 64 -7.87 6.47 -6.17
C GLY A 64 -8.25 5.05 -5.73
N CYS A 65 -8.24 4.77 -4.43
CA CYS A 65 -8.64 3.47 -3.89
C CYS A 65 -10.06 3.05 -4.31
N ARG A 66 -10.97 3.99 -4.60
CA ARG A 66 -12.36 3.68 -4.99
C ARG A 66 -12.50 2.85 -6.25
N VAL A 67 -11.51 2.87 -7.14
CA VAL A 67 -11.54 2.08 -8.39
C VAL A 67 -11.04 0.65 -8.21
N LEU A 68 -10.42 0.33 -7.07
CA LEU A 68 -9.91 -1.00 -6.74
C LEU A 68 -11.01 -1.82 -6.03
N LEU A 69 -11.61 -2.78 -6.73
CA LEU A 69 -12.79 -3.52 -6.28
C LEU A 69 -12.71 -5.03 -6.52
N ARG A 70 -11.97 -5.47 -7.53
CA ARG A 70 -11.84 -6.86 -7.98
C ARG A 70 -10.39 -7.30 -7.86
N GLU A 71 -10.17 -8.61 -7.76
CA GLU A 71 -8.82 -9.19 -7.66
C GLU A 71 -7.91 -8.73 -8.82
N GLN A 72 -8.47 -8.65 -10.03
CA GLN A 72 -7.77 -8.16 -11.21
C GLN A 72 -7.33 -6.69 -11.08
N ASP A 73 -8.05 -5.85 -10.35
CA ASP A 73 -7.67 -4.44 -10.14
C ASP A 73 -6.39 -4.35 -9.30
N PHE A 74 -6.32 -5.14 -8.22
CA PHE A 74 -5.13 -5.23 -7.37
C PHE A 74 -3.94 -5.88 -8.09
N TYR A 75 -4.21 -6.87 -8.96
CA TYR A 75 -3.18 -7.43 -9.83
C TYR A 75 -2.63 -6.37 -10.79
N ASP A 76 -3.49 -5.66 -11.52
CA ASP A 76 -3.06 -4.68 -12.53
C ASP A 76 -2.29 -3.53 -11.89
N LEU A 77 -2.71 -3.07 -10.71
CA LEU A 77 -2.01 -2.08 -9.90
C LEU A 77 -0.59 -2.56 -9.55
N THR A 78 -0.50 -3.75 -8.95
CA THR A 78 0.77 -4.29 -8.48
C THR A 78 1.70 -4.61 -9.65
N TRP A 79 1.16 -5.12 -10.74
CA TRP A 79 1.90 -5.41 -11.95
C TRP A 79 2.46 -4.16 -12.60
N GLY A 80 1.66 -3.09 -12.69
CA GLY A 80 2.10 -1.78 -13.19
C GLY A 80 3.30 -1.24 -12.39
N TYR A 81 3.21 -1.30 -11.06
CA TYR A 81 4.34 -0.97 -10.17
C TYR A 81 5.58 -1.81 -10.49
N LEU A 82 5.47 -3.14 -10.52
CA LEU A 82 6.61 -4.04 -10.74
C LEU A 82 7.31 -3.80 -12.09
N GLN A 83 6.55 -3.52 -13.15
CA GLN A 83 7.11 -3.18 -14.46
C GLN A 83 7.96 -1.89 -14.41
N ARG A 84 7.46 -0.86 -13.71
CA ARG A 84 8.21 0.40 -13.50
C ARG A 84 9.46 0.17 -12.67
N SER A 85 9.36 -0.59 -11.58
CA SER A 85 10.48 -0.89 -10.68
C SER A 85 11.56 -1.71 -11.38
N ALA A 86 11.18 -2.69 -12.22
CA ALA A 86 12.11 -3.45 -13.05
C ALA A 86 12.90 -2.53 -14.01
N ALA A 87 12.22 -1.58 -14.65
CA ALA A 87 12.84 -0.60 -15.55
C ALA A 87 13.80 0.36 -14.82
N GLN A 88 13.70 0.46 -13.50
CA GLN A 88 14.59 1.24 -12.62
C GLN A 88 15.63 0.39 -11.89
N ASN A 89 15.78 -0.88 -12.29
CA ASN A 89 16.73 -1.83 -11.72
C ASN A 89 16.52 -2.13 -10.22
N VAL A 90 15.27 -2.04 -9.75
CA VAL A 90 14.86 -2.58 -8.45
C VAL A 90 14.94 -4.11 -8.52
N ARG A 91 15.60 -4.72 -7.54
CA ARG A 91 15.82 -6.17 -7.42
C ARG A 91 15.06 -6.79 -6.24
N HIS A 92 14.66 -5.95 -5.29
CA HIS A 92 13.86 -6.33 -4.15
C HIS A 92 12.84 -5.24 -3.81
N ALA A 93 11.61 -5.65 -3.48
CA ALA A 93 10.56 -4.73 -3.06
C ALA A 93 9.84 -5.24 -1.80
N GLU A 94 9.85 -4.45 -0.72
CA GLU A 94 9.00 -4.66 0.45
C GLU A 94 7.84 -3.66 0.39
N ILE A 95 6.64 -4.18 0.14
CA ILE A 95 5.50 -3.39 -0.34
C ILE A 95 4.44 -3.33 0.75
N PHE A 96 4.01 -2.12 1.08
CA PHE A 96 2.89 -1.83 1.96
C PHE A 96 1.56 -1.90 1.20
N PHE A 97 0.53 -2.36 1.90
CA PHE A 97 -0.86 -2.22 1.47
C PHE A 97 -1.76 -1.98 2.68
N ASP A 98 -2.87 -1.31 2.46
CA ASP A 98 -3.80 -0.83 3.48
C ASP A 98 -5.14 -1.59 3.39
N PRO A 99 -5.27 -2.80 3.98
CA PRO A 99 -6.50 -3.57 3.85
C PRO A 99 -7.76 -2.77 4.25
N GLN A 100 -7.67 -1.96 5.30
CA GLN A 100 -8.77 -1.12 5.81
C GLN A 100 -9.26 -0.11 4.75
N SER A 101 -8.38 0.41 3.88
CA SER A 101 -8.75 1.27 2.74
C SER A 101 -9.65 0.58 1.72
N HIS A 102 -9.84 -0.74 1.83
CA HIS A 102 -10.62 -1.55 0.90
C HIS A 102 -11.75 -2.32 1.60
N THR A 103 -11.47 -2.94 2.75
CA THR A 103 -12.46 -3.70 3.52
C THR A 103 -13.57 -2.81 4.04
N ASP A 104 -13.29 -1.57 4.41
CA ASP A 104 -14.30 -0.61 4.86
C ASP A 104 -15.27 -0.22 3.74
N ARG A 105 -14.86 -0.43 2.48
CA ARG A 105 -15.70 -0.24 1.28
C ARG A 105 -16.39 -1.52 0.82
N GLY A 106 -16.29 -2.60 1.58
CA GLY A 106 -16.91 -3.90 1.29
C GLY A 106 -16.11 -4.78 0.32
N VAL A 107 -14.86 -4.44 0.00
CA VAL A 107 -13.98 -5.33 -0.76
C VAL A 107 -13.43 -6.40 0.18
N PRO A 108 -13.62 -7.71 -0.08
CA PRO A 108 -13.12 -8.75 0.82
C PRO A 108 -11.59 -8.73 0.91
N PHE A 109 -11.04 -8.96 2.11
CA PHE A 109 -9.59 -9.04 2.34
C PHE A 109 -8.89 -10.00 1.38
N GLU A 110 -9.48 -11.18 1.14
CA GLU A 110 -8.96 -12.20 0.22
C GLU A 110 -8.77 -11.66 -1.20
N VAL A 111 -9.70 -10.83 -1.69
CA VAL A 111 -9.67 -10.26 -3.04
C VAL A 111 -8.45 -9.34 -3.19
N VAL A 112 -8.16 -8.53 -2.17
CA VAL A 112 -7.01 -7.63 -2.11
C VAL A 112 -5.72 -8.44 -2.15
N VAL A 113 -5.51 -9.28 -1.14
CA VAL A 113 -4.25 -10.01 -0.96
C VAL A 113 -3.96 -10.98 -2.09
N SER A 114 -5.00 -11.61 -2.67
CA SER A 114 -4.82 -12.54 -3.79
C SER A 114 -4.37 -11.84 -5.07
N GLY A 115 -4.94 -10.68 -5.39
CA GLY A 115 -4.55 -9.91 -6.57
C GLY A 115 -3.09 -9.42 -6.47
N ILE A 116 -2.72 -8.86 -5.32
CA ILE A 116 -1.34 -8.43 -5.03
C ILE A 116 -0.39 -9.63 -5.10
N HIS A 117 -0.65 -10.68 -4.33
CA HIS A 117 0.23 -11.84 -4.25
C HIS A 117 0.46 -12.53 -5.61
N ARG A 118 -0.57 -12.59 -6.45
CA ARG A 118 -0.47 -13.14 -7.80
C ARG A 118 0.50 -12.31 -8.66
N ALA A 119 0.40 -10.98 -8.63
CA ALA A 119 1.32 -10.09 -9.34
C ALA A 119 2.76 -10.19 -8.80
N LEU A 120 2.94 -10.28 -7.47
CA LEU A 120 4.26 -10.48 -6.86
C LEU A 120 4.92 -11.80 -7.30
N THR A 121 4.12 -12.88 -7.35
CA THR A 121 4.58 -14.19 -7.83
C THR A 121 5.05 -14.11 -9.29
N ASP A 122 4.25 -13.47 -10.15
CA ASP A 122 4.59 -13.29 -11.57
C ASP A 122 5.79 -12.36 -11.76
N GLY A 123 5.93 -11.32 -10.91
CA GLY A 123 7.06 -10.41 -10.89
C GLY A 123 8.37 -11.11 -10.56
N GLY A 124 8.36 -12.00 -9.58
CA GLY A 124 9.51 -12.85 -9.26
C GLY A 124 9.94 -13.73 -10.43
N ARG A 125 8.98 -14.34 -11.14
CA ARG A 125 9.23 -15.23 -12.28
C ARG A 125 9.66 -14.50 -13.55
N SER A 126 8.98 -13.40 -13.87
CA SER A 126 9.07 -12.75 -15.18
C SER A 126 10.02 -11.55 -15.19
N LEU A 127 10.19 -10.89 -14.05
CA LEU A 127 11.00 -9.67 -13.91
C LEU A 127 12.24 -9.89 -13.02
N GLY A 128 12.31 -11.01 -12.31
CA GLY A 128 13.41 -11.32 -11.37
C GLY A 128 13.43 -10.39 -10.16
N ILE A 129 12.28 -9.83 -9.77
CA ILE A 129 12.13 -9.00 -8.57
C ILE A 129 11.69 -9.89 -7.41
N SER A 130 12.51 -9.99 -6.38
CA SER A 130 12.09 -10.60 -5.12
C SER A 130 11.19 -9.64 -4.34
N SER A 131 10.22 -10.14 -3.58
CA SER A 131 9.29 -9.26 -2.88
C SER A 131 8.80 -9.78 -1.54
N LYS A 132 8.40 -8.86 -0.66
CA LYS A 132 7.66 -9.12 0.58
C LYS A 132 6.47 -8.18 0.65
N LEU A 133 5.33 -8.70 1.11
CA LEU A 133 4.13 -7.90 1.36
C LEU A 133 4.03 -7.60 2.85
N ILE A 134 3.73 -6.36 3.19
CA ILE A 134 3.61 -5.87 4.57
C ILE A 134 2.22 -5.24 4.71
N LEU A 135 1.45 -5.74 5.68
CA LEU A 135 0.10 -5.25 5.96
C LEU A 135 0.17 -4.03 6.85
N CYS A 136 -0.34 -2.88 6.41
CA CYS A 136 -0.35 -1.67 7.24
C CYS A 136 -1.71 -1.43 7.90
N PHE A 137 -1.67 -1.02 9.17
CA PHE A 137 -2.85 -0.56 9.89
C PHE A 137 -3.01 0.96 9.74
N LEU A 138 -4.24 1.41 9.47
CA LEU A 138 -4.55 2.83 9.34
C LEU A 138 -4.64 3.50 10.71
N ARG A 139 -3.63 4.29 11.09
CA ARG A 139 -3.49 4.77 12.48
C ARG A 139 -4.54 5.78 12.95
N HIS A 140 -5.20 6.46 12.01
CA HIS A 140 -6.33 7.34 12.31
C HIS A 140 -7.57 6.56 12.78
N GLN A 141 -7.72 5.30 12.37
CA GLN A 141 -8.80 4.41 12.82
C GLN A 141 -8.54 3.84 14.22
N SER A 142 -9.50 3.10 14.79
CA SER A 142 -9.37 2.57 16.15
C SER A 142 -8.41 1.37 16.23
N ALA A 143 -7.87 1.09 17.42
CA ALA A 143 -7.01 -0.07 17.64
C ALA A 143 -7.79 -1.39 17.50
N GLU A 144 -9.09 -1.36 17.82
CA GLU A 144 -10.01 -2.48 17.64
C GLU A 144 -10.19 -2.82 16.15
N ALA A 145 -10.31 -1.80 15.29
CA ALA A 145 -10.37 -1.99 13.84
C ALA A 145 -9.08 -2.65 13.31
N ALA A 146 -7.91 -2.17 13.76
CA ALA A 146 -6.63 -2.79 13.41
C ALA A 146 -6.53 -4.25 13.89
N MET A 147 -7.00 -4.55 15.10
CA MET A 147 -7.04 -5.93 15.60
C MET A 147 -7.97 -6.83 14.77
N GLU A 148 -9.11 -6.31 14.30
CA GLU A 148 -10.00 -7.06 13.42
C GLU A 148 -9.37 -7.32 12.05
N THR A 149 -8.71 -6.32 11.47
CA THR A 149 -7.92 -6.50 10.24
C THR A 149 -6.81 -7.53 10.42
N PHE A 150 -6.12 -7.52 11.56
CA PHE A 150 -5.10 -8.52 11.87
C PHE A 150 -5.66 -9.95 11.89
N ARG A 151 -6.86 -10.15 12.48
CA ARG A 151 -7.53 -11.48 12.46
C ARG A 151 -7.84 -11.96 11.04
N GLN A 152 -8.26 -11.05 10.16
CA GLN A 152 -8.50 -11.37 8.74
C GLN A 152 -7.23 -11.77 7.99
N ALA A 153 -6.06 -11.31 8.45
CA ALA A 153 -4.77 -11.61 7.82
C ALA A 153 -4.21 -12.99 8.20
N LEU A 154 -4.63 -13.59 9.33
CA LEU A 154 -4.07 -14.86 9.83
C LEU A 154 -4.14 -16.02 8.81
N PRO A 155 -5.25 -16.23 8.07
CA PRO A 155 -5.30 -17.26 7.03
C PRO A 155 -4.33 -17.03 5.86
N PHE A 156 -3.82 -15.79 5.70
CA PHE A 156 -2.92 -15.37 4.63
C PHE A 156 -1.50 -15.10 5.10
N LYS A 157 -1.15 -15.49 6.33
CA LYS A 157 0.16 -15.27 6.96
C LYS A 157 1.35 -15.65 6.09
N GLU A 158 1.28 -16.76 5.35
CA GLU A 158 2.36 -17.19 4.44
C GLU A 158 2.61 -16.21 3.27
N ARG A 159 1.66 -15.32 2.98
CA ARG A 159 1.74 -14.30 1.92
C ARG A 159 2.17 -12.93 2.46
N ILE A 160 2.19 -12.73 3.77
CA ILE A 160 2.41 -11.44 4.43
C ILE A 160 3.59 -11.57 5.40
N ALA A 161 4.67 -10.83 5.14
CA ALA A 161 5.92 -10.96 5.87
C ALA A 161 5.93 -10.22 7.22
N GLY A 162 5.14 -9.15 7.33
CA GLY A 162 5.11 -8.29 8.50
C GLY A 162 3.90 -7.38 8.52
N VAL A 163 3.78 -6.62 9.61
CA VAL A 163 2.78 -5.57 9.78
C VAL A 163 3.44 -4.19 9.88
N GLY A 164 2.72 -3.18 9.41
CA GLY A 164 3.09 -1.78 9.35
C GLY A 164 2.07 -0.88 10.05
N LEU A 165 2.41 0.40 10.20
CA LEU A 165 1.52 1.46 10.68
C LEU A 165 1.76 2.71 9.85
N ASP A 166 0.70 3.33 9.37
CA ASP A 166 0.75 4.52 8.50
C ASP A 166 -0.53 5.37 8.64
N SER A 167 -0.77 6.25 7.66
CA SER A 167 -1.80 7.28 7.67
C SER A 167 -1.50 8.43 8.64
N SER A 168 -2.48 9.30 8.92
CA SER A 168 -2.30 10.56 9.66
C SER A 168 -1.56 10.34 10.98
N GLU A 169 -0.36 10.91 11.12
CA GLU A 169 0.53 10.60 12.25
C GLU A 169 0.19 11.38 13.52
N VAL A 170 0.09 12.71 13.41
CA VAL A 170 -0.16 13.60 14.55
C VAL A 170 -1.50 13.28 15.20
N GLY A 171 -1.51 13.13 16.54
CA GLY A 171 -2.71 12.75 17.30
C GLY A 171 -3.01 11.24 17.34
N HIS A 172 -2.21 10.41 16.66
CA HIS A 172 -2.40 8.97 16.58
C HIS A 172 -1.12 8.21 16.96
N PRO A 173 -0.70 8.24 18.24
CA PRO A 173 0.60 7.71 18.69
C PRO A 173 0.75 6.19 18.48
N PRO A 174 1.98 5.66 18.27
CA PRO A 174 2.22 4.23 18.11
C PRO A 174 1.69 3.37 19.26
N GLU A 175 1.72 3.89 20.50
CA GLU A 175 1.27 3.18 21.70
C GLU A 175 -0.19 2.75 21.63
N LYS A 176 -1.02 3.48 20.86
CA LYS A 176 -2.42 3.13 20.58
C LYS A 176 -2.54 1.73 19.97
N PHE A 177 -1.56 1.29 19.19
CA PHE A 177 -1.58 0.03 18.44
C PHE A 177 -0.70 -1.06 19.05
N ARG A 178 -0.16 -0.84 20.26
CA ARG A 178 0.72 -1.79 20.95
C ARG A 178 0.16 -3.21 20.98
N ALA A 179 -1.11 -3.35 21.34
CA ALA A 179 -1.74 -4.67 21.49
C ALA A 179 -1.80 -5.47 20.18
N VAL A 180 -2.09 -4.84 19.04
CA VAL A 180 -2.11 -5.53 17.74
C VAL A 180 -0.69 -5.85 17.26
N PHE A 181 0.30 -5.00 17.54
CA PHE A 181 1.71 -5.27 17.25
C PHE A 181 2.30 -6.38 18.13
N ASP A 182 1.90 -6.48 19.40
CA ASP A 182 2.25 -7.60 20.27
C ASP A 182 1.64 -8.91 19.74
N ALA A 183 0.37 -8.89 19.34
CA ALA A 183 -0.30 -10.05 18.76
C ALA A 183 0.33 -10.50 17.43
N ALA A 184 0.68 -9.55 16.55
CA ALA A 184 1.38 -9.83 15.30
C ALA A 184 2.74 -10.50 15.54
N ARG A 185 3.53 -10.01 16.50
CA ARG A 185 4.81 -10.64 16.87
C ARG A 185 4.64 -12.01 17.50
N ALA A 186 3.59 -12.22 18.32
CA ALA A 186 3.28 -13.54 18.87
C ALA A 186 2.95 -14.55 17.78
N GLU A 187 2.34 -14.09 16.69
CA GLU A 187 2.14 -14.86 15.46
C GLU A 187 3.37 -14.88 14.56
N GLY A 188 4.51 -14.31 14.93
CA GLY A 188 5.75 -14.39 14.15
C GLY A 188 5.84 -13.44 12.94
N PHE A 189 4.95 -12.46 12.84
CA PHE A 189 5.12 -11.36 11.88
C PHE A 189 6.28 -10.46 12.32
N LEU A 190 7.03 -9.93 11.35
CA LEU A 190 7.90 -8.78 11.57
C LEU A 190 7.07 -7.50 11.72
N THR A 191 7.67 -6.43 12.26
CA THR A 191 6.96 -5.17 12.52
C THR A 191 7.78 -3.98 12.05
N VAL A 192 7.12 -3.05 11.35
CA VAL A 192 7.65 -1.74 10.97
C VAL A 192 6.59 -0.67 11.25
N ALA A 193 6.94 0.61 11.24
CA ALA A 193 5.99 1.71 11.42
C ALA A 193 6.52 3.00 10.80
N HIS A 194 5.60 3.86 10.33
CA HIS A 194 5.90 5.26 10.11
C HIS A 194 6.04 5.95 11.47
N ALA A 195 7.16 6.64 11.66
CA ALA A 195 7.44 7.41 12.85
C ALA A 195 8.34 8.60 12.50
N GLY A 196 7.95 9.82 12.90
CA GLY A 196 8.75 11.02 12.71
C GLY A 196 8.67 11.65 11.32
N GLU A 197 7.56 11.41 10.60
CA GLU A 197 7.26 12.09 9.35
C GLU A 197 6.68 13.49 9.63
N GLU A 198 5.53 13.52 10.31
CA GLU A 198 4.91 14.75 10.86
C GLU A 198 4.79 14.68 12.39
N GLY A 199 4.97 13.49 12.96
CA GLY A 199 4.96 13.22 14.39
C GLY A 199 6.25 13.66 15.08
N PRO A 200 6.20 13.84 16.41
CA PRO A 200 7.35 14.29 17.16
C PRO A 200 8.36 13.12 17.37
N PRO A 201 9.63 13.40 17.72
CA PRO A 201 10.64 12.35 17.91
C PRO A 201 10.24 11.27 18.92
N GLU A 202 9.39 11.59 19.89
CA GLU A 202 8.86 10.65 20.87
C GLU A 202 8.09 9.49 20.23
N TYR A 203 7.52 9.66 19.03
CA TYR A 203 6.86 8.57 18.31
C TYR A 203 7.85 7.58 17.69
N ILE A 204 9.13 7.95 17.59
CA ILE A 204 10.19 7.04 17.13
C ILE A 204 10.67 6.13 18.28
N TRP A 205 10.51 6.57 19.54
CA TRP A 205 11.04 5.92 20.75
C TRP A 205 10.14 4.84 21.36
#